data_AF-A0A4R3L1R8-F1
#
_entry.id   AF-A0A4R3L1R8-F1
#
_cell.length_a   1.000
_cell.length_b   1.000
_cell.length_c   1.000
_cell.angle_alpha   90.00
_cell.angle_beta   90.00
_cell.angle_gamma   90.00
#
_symmetry.space_group_name_H-M   'P 1'
#
loop_
_entity.id
_entity.type
_entity.pdbx_description
1 polymer ?
#
loop_
_entity_poly.entity_id
_entity_poly.type
_entity_poly.pdbx_seq_one_letter_code
_entity_poly.pdbx_strand_id
1 'polypeptide(L)'
;MNKVREEKEGRQQSREDKRFGRNFLTILFSGEWVSRERAMEILPFFLFLALLALIYISDRHFAEDVARDINKGGTELKELRWEYITAKAELMHLSQQSEVAERAGELALKESVTPPVKIKVSKELLDSILKR
;
A
#
# COMPACT_ATOMS: atom_id res chain seq x y z
N MET A 1 38.61 -0.15 14.04
CA MET A 1 39.26 -0.40 12.73
C MET A 1 38.31 -0.33 11.52
N ASN A 2 37.05 0.13 11.64
CA ASN A 2 36.08 0.10 10.53
C ASN A 2 35.89 1.40 9.74
N LYS A 3 36.45 2.54 10.19
CA LYS A 3 36.23 3.83 9.52
C LYS A 3 36.99 3.99 8.18
N VAL A 4 38.05 3.21 7.98
CA VAL A 4 38.90 3.26 6.77
C VAL A 4 38.30 2.47 5.60
N ARG A 5 37.36 1.54 5.87
CA ARG A 5 36.72 0.70 4.85
C ARG A 5 35.58 1.45 4.15
N GLU A 6 34.80 2.20 4.90
CA GLU A 6 33.67 2.99 4.40
C GLU A 6 34.13 4.15 3.48
N GLU A 7 35.25 4.82 3.77
CA GLU A 7 35.81 5.86 2.88
C GLU A 7 36.35 5.30 1.55
N LYS A 8 36.79 4.04 1.52
CA LYS A 8 37.34 3.40 0.31
C LYS A 8 36.24 2.97 -0.66
N GLU A 9 35.11 2.51 -0.14
CA GLU A 9 33.94 2.11 -0.94
C GLU A 9 33.27 3.34 -1.60
N GLY A 10 33.13 4.46 -0.86
CA GLY A 10 32.58 5.71 -1.41
C GLY A 10 33.46 6.39 -2.48
N ARG A 11 34.80 6.28 -2.40
CA ARG A 11 35.73 6.80 -3.44
C ARG A 11 35.84 5.90 -4.66
N GLN A 12 35.57 4.60 -4.53
CA GLN A 12 35.60 3.65 -5.64
C GLN A 12 34.36 3.77 -6.53
N GLN A 13 33.15 3.87 -5.95
CA GLN A 13 31.91 4.04 -6.72
C GLN A 13 31.91 5.35 -7.55
N SER A 14 32.36 6.48 -6.97
CA SER A 14 32.42 7.75 -7.71
C SER A 14 33.47 7.78 -8.83
N ARG A 15 34.45 6.86 -8.85
CA ARG A 15 35.47 6.76 -9.91
C ARG A 15 35.01 5.88 -11.08
N GLU A 16 34.13 4.91 -10.87
CA GLU A 16 33.68 3.96 -11.90
C GLU A 16 32.58 4.56 -12.79
N ASP A 17 31.58 5.21 -12.19
CA ASP A 17 30.52 5.92 -12.93
C ASP A 17 31.09 7.03 -13.80
N LYS A 18 32.12 7.72 -13.30
CA LYS A 18 32.84 8.77 -14.03
C LYS A 18 33.80 8.23 -15.10
N ARG A 19 34.15 6.94 -15.09
CA ARG A 19 34.97 6.28 -16.13
C ARG A 19 34.11 5.80 -17.29
N PHE A 20 32.93 5.26 -17.01
CA PHE A 20 31.98 4.82 -18.03
C PHE A 20 31.52 6.00 -18.91
N GLY A 21 31.16 7.12 -18.29
CA GLY A 21 30.76 8.34 -19.00
C GLY A 21 31.90 9.07 -19.71
N ARG A 22 33.17 8.97 -19.26
CA ARG A 22 34.29 9.63 -19.94
C ARG A 22 34.78 8.85 -21.15
N ASN A 23 34.86 7.52 -21.03
CA ASN A 23 35.41 6.67 -22.07
C ASN A 23 34.48 6.56 -23.28
N PHE A 24 33.18 6.46 -23.05
CA PHE A 24 32.18 6.43 -24.12
C PHE A 24 32.10 7.76 -24.87
N LEU A 25 32.10 8.88 -24.14
CA LEU A 25 32.08 10.22 -24.72
C LEU A 25 33.35 10.48 -25.53
N THR A 26 34.52 10.06 -25.03
CA THR A 26 35.74 10.15 -25.84
C THR A 26 35.63 9.29 -27.10
N ILE A 27 35.19 8.04 -27.05
CA ILE A 27 35.09 7.18 -28.25
C ILE A 27 34.11 7.75 -29.29
N LEU A 28 32.98 8.32 -28.84
CA LEU A 28 32.03 8.95 -29.74
C LEU A 28 32.51 10.30 -30.29
N PHE A 29 33.15 11.15 -29.49
CA PHE A 29 33.55 12.48 -29.96
C PHE A 29 34.98 12.54 -30.57
N SER A 30 35.82 11.50 -30.42
CA SER A 30 37.27 11.60 -30.70
C SER A 30 37.76 11.13 -32.07
N GLY A 31 36.98 10.49 -32.94
CA GLY A 31 37.62 9.87 -34.10
C GLY A 31 36.75 9.65 -35.33
N GLU A 32 37.09 10.36 -36.41
CA GLU A 32 37.02 9.88 -37.80
C GLU A 32 35.64 9.66 -38.45
N TRP A 33 34.56 9.48 -37.70
CA TRP A 33 33.19 9.29 -38.23
C TRP A 33 32.38 10.60 -38.35
N VAL A 34 32.79 11.65 -37.63
CA VAL A 34 32.19 13.00 -37.70
C VAL A 34 32.89 13.81 -38.78
N SER A 35 32.86 13.32 -40.02
CA SER A 35 33.21 14.14 -41.19
C SER A 35 32.20 15.28 -41.34
N ARG A 36 32.63 16.45 -41.84
CA ARG A 36 31.81 17.68 -41.87
C ARG A 36 30.50 17.49 -42.64
N GLU A 37 30.51 16.64 -43.67
CA GLU A 37 29.37 16.31 -44.52
C GLU A 37 28.35 15.40 -43.79
N ARG A 38 28.83 14.38 -43.08
CA ARG A 38 27.98 13.46 -42.32
C ARG A 38 27.40 14.10 -41.06
N ALA A 39 28.15 15.00 -40.44
CA ALA A 39 27.70 15.76 -39.28
C ALA A 39 26.44 16.57 -39.57
N MET A 40 26.35 17.17 -40.77
CA MET A 40 25.16 17.93 -41.20
C MET A 40 23.94 17.02 -41.41
N GLU A 41 24.12 15.79 -41.89
CA GLU A 41 23.03 14.83 -42.11
C GLU A 41 22.46 14.28 -40.78
N ILE A 42 23.31 14.02 -39.78
CA ILE A 42 22.91 13.42 -38.49
C ILE A 42 22.45 14.43 -37.44
N LEU A 43 22.81 15.71 -37.59
CA LEU A 43 22.50 16.78 -36.64
C LEU A 43 21.01 16.86 -36.26
N PRO A 44 20.04 16.89 -37.20
CA PRO A 44 18.62 16.99 -36.85
C PRO A 44 18.12 15.76 -36.05
N PHE A 45 18.63 14.57 -36.36
CA PHE A 45 18.28 13.34 -35.63
C PHE A 45 18.86 13.32 -34.22
N PHE A 46 20.11 13.77 -34.05
CA PHE A 46 20.72 13.88 -32.72
C PHE A 46 20.00 14.92 -31.85
N LEU A 47 19.58 16.03 -32.44
CA LEU A 47 18.82 17.08 -31.77
C LEU A 47 17.43 16.57 -31.32
N PHE A 48 16.78 15.74 -32.14
CA PHE A 48 15.57 15.02 -31.76
C PHE A 48 15.79 14.08 -30.56
N LEU A 49 16.87 13.30 -30.54
CA LEU A 49 17.21 12.44 -29.41
C LEU A 49 17.54 13.24 -28.14
N ALA A 50 18.25 14.36 -28.27
CA ALA A 50 18.54 15.25 -27.16
C ALA A 50 17.25 15.85 -26.57
N LEU A 51 16.28 16.20 -27.42
CA LEU A 51 14.96 16.66 -27.00
C LEU A 51 14.20 15.56 -26.25
N LEU A 52 14.19 14.32 -26.75
CA LEU A 52 13.59 13.18 -26.04
C LEU A 52 14.25 12.92 -24.69
N ALA A 53 15.59 13.01 -24.61
CA ALA A 53 16.33 12.86 -23.38
C ALA A 53 15.97 13.96 -22.36
N LEU A 54 15.79 15.20 -22.81
CA LEU A 54 15.31 16.29 -21.97
C LEU A 54 13.91 16.00 -21.42
N ILE A 55 12.97 15.59 -22.26
CA ILE A 55 11.61 15.22 -21.83
C ILE A 55 11.66 14.08 -20.80
N TYR A 56 12.49 13.06 -21.04
CA TYR A 56 12.64 11.92 -20.15
C TYR A 56 13.19 12.32 -18.78
N ILE A 57 14.18 13.23 -18.73
CA ILE A 57 14.73 13.73 -17.46
C ILE A 57 13.71 14.62 -16.73
N SER A 58 12.92 15.41 -17.47
CA SER A 58 11.88 16.26 -16.89
C SER A 58 10.82 15.46 -16.13
N ASP A 59 10.48 14.27 -16.61
CA ASP A 59 9.47 13.39 -15.98
C ASP A 59 9.92 12.85 -14.60
N ARG A 60 11.22 12.93 -14.29
CA ARG A 60 11.79 12.30 -13.10
C ARG A 60 11.31 12.87 -11.77
N HIS A 61 11.00 14.17 -11.69
CA HIS A 61 10.57 14.79 -10.43
C HIS A 61 9.17 14.34 -10.00
N PHE A 62 8.26 14.16 -10.96
CA PHE A 62 6.89 13.71 -10.68
C PHE A 62 6.86 12.29 -10.10
N ALA A 63 7.77 11.42 -10.54
CA ALA A 63 7.86 10.07 -10.01
C ALA A 63 8.22 10.02 -8.51
N GLU A 64 9.04 10.96 -8.03
CA GLU A 64 9.45 11.01 -6.63
C GLU A 64 8.31 11.48 -5.71
N ASP A 65 7.62 12.54 -6.11
CA ASP A 65 6.48 13.08 -5.37
C ASP A 65 5.33 12.07 -5.31
N VAL A 66 5.00 11.44 -6.45
CA VAL A 66 3.98 10.38 -6.52
C VAL A 66 4.37 9.20 -5.64
N ALA A 67 5.63 8.78 -5.64
CA ALA A 67 6.09 7.69 -4.77
C ALA A 67 5.98 8.05 -3.28
N ARG A 68 6.26 9.30 -2.89
CA ARG A 68 6.06 9.76 -1.51
C ARG A 68 4.60 9.76 -1.12
N ASP A 69 3.71 10.21 -1.99
CA ASP A 69 2.28 10.28 -1.68
C ASP A 69 1.63 8.90 -1.61
N ILE A 70 2.06 7.96 -2.46
CA ILE A 70 1.67 6.54 -2.34
C ILE A 70 2.07 5.98 -0.97
N ASN A 71 3.30 6.27 -0.50
CA ASN A 71 3.77 5.78 0.79
C ASN A 71 2.99 6.39 1.97
N LYS A 72 2.65 7.69 1.90
CA LYS A 72 1.79 8.34 2.91
C LYS A 72 0.40 7.72 2.93
N GLY A 73 -0.27 7.62 1.77
CA GLY A 73 -1.60 7.04 1.67
C GLY A 73 -1.64 5.56 2.10
N GLY A 74 -0.58 4.80 1.81
CA GLY A 74 -0.43 3.43 2.31
C GLY A 74 -0.31 3.34 3.83
N THR A 75 0.32 4.33 4.46
CA THR A 75 0.43 4.41 5.93
C THR A 75 -0.91 4.75 6.56
N GLU A 76 -1.61 5.75 6.02
CA GLU A 76 -2.95 6.15 6.47
C GLU A 76 -3.96 5.00 6.35
N LEU A 77 -3.97 4.30 5.22
CA LEU A 77 -4.83 3.13 5.02
C LEU A 77 -4.52 2.01 6.01
N LYS A 78 -3.24 1.82 6.35
CA LYS A 78 -2.81 0.84 7.33
C LYS A 78 -3.32 1.22 8.71
N GLU A 79 -3.16 2.48 9.13
CA GLU A 79 -3.65 3.01 10.40
C GLU A 79 -5.17 2.87 10.53
N LEU A 80 -5.93 3.28 9.52
CA LEU A 80 -7.38 3.14 9.49
C LEU A 80 -7.81 1.67 9.58
N ARG A 81 -7.05 0.76 8.95
CA ARG A 81 -7.30 -0.68 9.06
C ARG A 81 -7.05 -1.21 10.47
N TRP A 82 -6.02 -0.71 11.17
CA TRP A 82 -5.79 -1.06 12.57
C TRP A 82 -6.93 -0.59 13.46
N GLU A 83 -7.37 0.66 13.28
CA GLU A 83 -8.50 1.22 14.03
C GLU A 83 -9.78 0.40 13.82
N TYR A 84 -10.08 0.03 12.57
CA TYR A 84 -11.21 -0.85 12.25
C TYR A 84 -11.11 -2.22 12.95
N ILE A 85 -9.94 -2.85 12.91
CA ILE A 85 -9.75 -4.18 13.53
C ILE A 85 -9.94 -4.09 15.04
N THR A 86 -9.37 -3.06 15.69
CA THR A 86 -9.50 -2.85 17.13
C THR A 86 -10.97 -2.58 17.52
N ALA A 87 -11.63 -1.64 16.85
CA ALA A 87 -13.03 -1.31 17.13
C ALA A 87 -13.96 -2.52 16.90
N LYS A 88 -13.70 -3.32 15.85
CA LYS A 88 -14.43 -4.56 15.61
C LYS A 88 -14.17 -5.59 16.71
N ALA A 89 -12.94 -5.74 17.16
CA ALA A 89 -12.59 -6.67 18.23
C ALA A 89 -13.28 -6.29 19.55
N GLU A 90 -13.29 -4.99 19.88
CA GLU A 90 -14.07 -4.47 21.01
C GLU A 90 -15.55 -4.77 20.85
N LEU A 91 -16.16 -4.46 19.70
CA LEU A 91 -17.57 -4.78 19.47
C LEU A 91 -17.86 -6.28 19.61
N MET A 92 -17.00 -7.15 19.10
CA MET A 92 -17.15 -8.60 19.23
C MET A 92 -17.07 -9.06 20.69
N HIS A 93 -16.18 -8.46 21.48
CA HIS A 93 -16.08 -8.71 22.91
C HIS A 93 -17.35 -8.26 23.64
N LEU A 94 -17.80 -7.03 23.41
CA LEU A 94 -19.02 -6.48 24.01
C LEU A 94 -20.29 -7.23 23.58
N SER A 95 -20.31 -7.78 22.37
CA SER A 95 -21.43 -8.57 21.84
C SER A 95 -21.37 -10.05 22.23
N GLN A 96 -20.33 -10.47 22.96
CA GLN A 96 -20.18 -11.84 23.39
C GLN A 96 -21.29 -12.19 24.39
N GLN A 97 -21.96 -13.34 24.20
CA GLN A 97 -23.12 -13.73 24.99
C GLN A 97 -22.84 -13.74 26.50
N SER A 98 -21.65 -14.17 26.92
CA SER A 98 -21.23 -14.17 28.33
C SER A 98 -21.17 -12.77 28.92
N GLU A 99 -20.65 -11.80 28.17
CA GLU A 99 -20.48 -10.42 28.64
C GLU A 99 -21.80 -9.63 28.58
N VAL A 100 -22.62 -9.90 27.56
CA VAL A 100 -23.99 -9.41 27.49
C VAL A 100 -24.82 -9.95 28.66
N ALA A 101 -24.71 -11.25 28.98
CA ALA A 101 -25.42 -11.86 30.08
C ALA A 101 -24.97 -11.33 31.45
N GLU A 102 -23.67 -11.10 31.62
CA GLU A 102 -23.10 -10.48 32.84
C GLU A 102 -23.65 -9.06 33.05
N ARG A 103 -23.57 -8.21 32.02
CA ARG A 103 -24.09 -6.82 32.09
C ARG A 103 -25.61 -6.74 32.19
N ALA A 104 -26.34 -7.65 31.54
CA ALA A 104 -27.78 -7.77 31.70
C ALA A 104 -28.17 -8.23 33.12
N GLY A 105 -27.30 -9.02 33.77
CA GLY A 105 -27.44 -9.41 35.17
C GLY A 105 -27.42 -8.21 36.14
N GLU A 106 -26.59 -7.19 35.88
CA GLU A 106 -26.61 -5.92 36.64
C GLU A 106 -27.96 -5.20 36.55
N LEU A 107 -28.66 -5.37 35.42
CA LEU A 107 -30.01 -4.85 35.18
C LEU A 107 -31.11 -5.77 35.73
N ALA A 108 -30.76 -6.76 36.57
CA ALA A 108 -31.63 -7.80 37.13
C ALA A 108 -32.32 -8.70 36.07
N LEU A 109 -31.81 -8.74 34.84
CA LEU A 109 -32.29 -9.63 33.78
C LEU A 109 -31.56 -10.96 33.86
N LYS A 110 -32.30 -12.07 33.80
CA LYS A 110 -31.74 -13.44 33.78
C LYS A 110 -31.89 -14.07 32.40
N GLU A 111 -30.83 -14.75 31.97
CA GLU A 111 -30.87 -15.55 30.77
C GLU A 111 -31.90 -16.68 30.91
N SER A 112 -32.73 -16.85 29.88
CA SER A 112 -33.74 -17.91 29.86
C SER A 112 -33.08 -19.23 29.47
N VAL A 113 -32.69 -20.02 30.47
CA VAL A 113 -32.06 -21.34 30.30
C VAL A 113 -33.10 -22.42 29.93
N THR A 114 -34.39 -22.11 30.08
CA THR A 114 -35.47 -23.06 29.80
C THR A 114 -36.07 -22.79 28.43
N PRO A 115 -36.13 -23.79 27.53
CA PRO A 115 -36.78 -23.60 26.24
C PRO A 115 -38.27 -23.28 26.44
N PRO A 116 -38.85 -22.37 25.63
CA PRO A 116 -40.25 -22.01 25.75
C PRO A 116 -41.15 -23.23 25.51
N VAL A 117 -42.17 -23.37 26.36
CA VAL A 117 -43.10 -24.50 26.30
C VAL A 117 -43.89 -24.41 24.99
N LYS A 118 -43.73 -25.39 24.10
CA LYS A 118 -44.60 -25.54 22.94
C LYS A 118 -45.99 -25.96 23.42
N ILE A 119 -46.94 -25.04 23.38
CA ILE A 119 -48.35 -25.32 23.64
C ILE A 119 -48.86 -26.19 22.47
N LYS A 120 -48.90 -27.50 22.66
CA LYS A 120 -49.60 -28.42 21.74
C LYS A 120 -51.06 -28.45 22.13
N VAL A 121 -51.90 -27.74 21.40
CA VAL A 121 -53.35 -27.76 21.63
C VAL A 121 -53.91 -29.03 20.99
N SER A 122 -54.56 -29.89 21.78
CA SER A 122 -55.37 -30.99 21.23
C SER A 122 -56.68 -30.41 20.67
N LYS A 123 -57.19 -30.98 19.57
CA LYS A 123 -58.46 -30.55 18.96
C LYS A 123 -59.62 -30.55 19.97
N GLU A 124 -59.63 -31.53 20.87
CA GLU A 124 -60.62 -31.69 21.94
C GLU A 124 -60.64 -30.50 22.93
N LEU A 125 -59.47 -29.92 23.21
CA LEU A 125 -59.35 -28.74 24.08
C LEU A 125 -59.73 -27.44 23.35
N LEU A 126 -59.48 -27.34 22.03
CA LEU A 126 -59.91 -26.19 21.22
C LEU A 126 -61.43 -26.16 21.06
N ASP A 127 -62.04 -27.31 20.78
CA ASP A 127 -63.48 -27.42 20.55
C ASP A 127 -64.29 -27.16 21.83
N SER A 128 -63.73 -27.42 23.01
CA SER A 128 -64.38 -27.11 24.30
C SER A 128 -64.30 -25.63 24.70
N ILE A 129 -63.24 -24.92 24.29
CA ILE A 129 -63.07 -23.47 24.55
C ILE A 129 -63.89 -22.63 23.56
N LEU A 130 -64.03 -23.06 22.31
CA LEU A 130 -64.78 -22.36 21.25
C LEU A 130 -66.30 -22.57 21.29
N LYS A 131 -66.80 -23.53 22.07
CA LYS A 131 -68.23 -23.87 22.14
C LYS A 131 -68.97 -23.19 23.31
N ARG A 132 -68.44 -22.08 23.82
CA ARG A 132 -69.10 -21.22 24.82
C ARG A 132 -69.50 -19.90 24.18
#